data_AF-A0A1Q7N0H5-F1
#
_entry.id   AF-A0A1Q7N0H5-F1
#
_cell.length_a   1.000
_cell.length_b   1.000
_cell.length_c   1.000
_cell.angle_alpha   90.00
_cell.angle_beta   90.00
_cell.angle_gamma   90.00
#
_symmetry.space_group_name_H-M   'P 1'
#
loop_
_entity.id
_entity.type
_entity.pdbx_description
1 polymer ?
#
loop_
_entity_poly.entity_id
_entity_poly.type
_entity_poly.pdbx_seq_one_letter_code
_entity_poly.pdbx_strand_id
1 'polypeptide(L)'
;MFALLFLCAVLLSGCTRSSSAEPGAVTVALDQNPDSLDPRIGQNAASQHLAALIFSSLVRKNEKYQIVPDLASDWEMPDPRTYVFYLRHDVRFHDGTQLTSRDVQYTFRSLLDGTVSTIKAGHPYNLIDSVEAPDPYTVVFKLKDVYAPFLWNVAVGVIGVIPEGSGKDFSRHLIGSGPFKLVRYIQDQEIVLERNDSYFGKRAEVPILRFRIIPEEVVVALELRKGALDIALQVLAPDMVEVLKHDPNLKVVEAPGTNYQYMAFNLNDPIFRDLRVRQAFAYGIDREQIIKYLWRGLARPAVGLLPPNNWAYNRDVRTYSYDPQRARSLLREAGYQHLTFTYRLNNDSDTARQMASIFQQQLREIGVTMVIQGNEFATFFADVMKGNFQVYSLRWLGAN
;
A
#
# COMPACT_ATOMS: atom_id res chain seq x y z
N MET A 1 -22.73 -0.52 -74.05
CA MET A 1 -21.53 0.05 -73.40
C MET A 1 -22.02 1.09 -72.40
N PHE A 2 -21.86 0.78 -71.10
CA PHE A 2 -22.19 1.59 -69.90
C PHE A 2 -23.66 1.93 -69.61
N ALA A 3 -24.36 0.97 -69.01
CA ALA A 3 -25.45 1.18 -68.05
C ALA A 3 -25.35 0.08 -66.97
N LEU A 4 -25.73 0.41 -65.73
CA LEU A 4 -25.58 -0.33 -64.46
C LEU A 4 -24.30 -0.04 -63.66
N LEU A 5 -24.41 0.89 -62.72
CA LEU A 5 -23.75 0.87 -61.41
C LEU A 5 -24.49 1.84 -60.49
N PHE A 6 -25.70 1.44 -60.11
CA PHE A 6 -26.44 1.96 -58.96
C PHE A 6 -26.62 0.77 -58.00
N LEU A 7 -26.60 1.04 -56.70
CA LEU A 7 -26.71 0.11 -55.56
C LEU A 7 -25.42 -0.59 -55.10
N CYS A 8 -24.66 0.12 -54.25
CA CYS A 8 -24.10 -0.41 -53.00
C CYS A 8 -23.61 0.76 -52.13
N ALA A 9 -24.55 1.64 -51.80
CA ALA A 9 -24.44 2.50 -50.62
C ALA A 9 -25.21 1.81 -49.49
N VAL A 10 -24.76 2.00 -48.25
CA VAL A 10 -25.24 1.37 -47.00
C VAL A 10 -24.47 0.09 -46.62
N LEU A 11 -23.34 0.28 -45.94
CA LEU A 11 -22.99 -0.34 -44.64
C LEU A 11 -21.61 0.18 -44.17
N LEU A 12 -21.41 1.51 -44.24
CA LEU A 12 -20.45 2.19 -43.37
C LEU A 12 -21.19 2.56 -42.07
N SER A 13 -21.66 1.54 -41.34
CA SER A 13 -21.93 1.71 -39.91
C SER A 13 -20.56 1.83 -39.27
N GLY A 14 -20.04 3.06 -39.27
CA GLY A 14 -18.81 3.40 -38.59
C GLY A 14 -18.84 2.81 -37.20
N CYS A 15 -17.78 2.10 -36.85
CA CYS A 15 -17.41 1.88 -35.46
C CYS A 15 -17.26 3.26 -34.83
N THR A 16 -18.38 3.80 -34.33
CA THR A 16 -18.37 4.91 -33.40
C THR A 16 -17.63 4.36 -32.20
N ARG A 17 -16.37 4.79 -32.04
CA ARG A 17 -15.67 4.70 -30.77
C ARG A 17 -16.54 5.44 -29.77
N SER A 18 -17.45 4.72 -29.12
CA SER A 18 -18.03 5.14 -27.86
C SER A 18 -16.92 5.01 -26.81
N SER A 19 -15.98 5.94 -26.84
CA SER A 19 -15.35 6.34 -25.58
C SER A 19 -16.47 7.01 -24.81
N SER A 20 -17.20 6.22 -24.01
CA SER A 20 -18.12 6.75 -23.02
C SER A 20 -17.30 7.27 -21.84
N ALA A 21 -16.34 8.16 -22.11
CA ALA A 21 -15.78 9.01 -21.10
C ALA A 21 -16.91 9.98 -20.73
N GLU A 22 -17.62 9.69 -19.64
CA GLU A 22 -18.54 10.64 -19.04
C GLU A 22 -17.77 11.95 -18.81
N PRO A 23 -18.21 13.09 -19.37
CA PRO A 23 -17.50 14.35 -19.25
C PRO A 23 -17.18 14.66 -17.77
N GLY A 24 -15.90 14.80 -17.45
CA GLY A 24 -15.41 15.12 -16.10
C GLY A 24 -15.08 13.91 -15.21
N ALA A 25 -15.24 12.67 -15.68
CA ALA A 25 -14.72 11.51 -14.96
C ALA A 25 -13.19 11.40 -15.08
N VAL A 26 -12.53 11.03 -13.98
CA VAL A 26 -11.11 10.63 -13.98
C VAL A 26 -11.03 9.12 -13.82
N THR A 27 -10.35 8.46 -14.75
CA THR A 27 -10.23 7.01 -14.82
C THR A 27 -8.86 6.55 -14.30
N VAL A 28 -8.87 5.72 -13.27
CA VAL A 28 -7.69 5.23 -12.55
C VAL A 28 -7.55 3.73 -12.74
N ALA A 29 -6.35 3.23 -13.01
CA ALA A 29 -6.09 1.80 -13.02
C ALA A 29 -5.91 1.23 -11.60
N LEU A 30 -6.49 0.05 -11.37
CA LEU A 30 -6.18 -0.85 -10.25
C LEU A 30 -5.63 -2.16 -10.81
N ASP A 31 -4.60 -2.71 -10.18
CA ASP A 31 -3.99 -4.00 -10.57
C ASP A 31 -4.77 -5.21 -10.04
N GLN A 32 -5.68 -5.00 -9.09
CA GLN A 32 -6.43 -6.05 -8.43
C GLN A 32 -7.77 -5.55 -7.89
N ASN A 33 -8.70 -6.47 -7.62
CA ASN A 33 -9.93 -6.16 -6.91
C ASN A 33 -9.64 -5.81 -5.44
N PRO A 34 -10.45 -4.96 -4.81
CA PRO A 34 -10.52 -4.92 -3.35
C PRO A 34 -11.01 -6.28 -2.83
N ASP A 35 -10.35 -6.80 -1.78
CA ASP A 35 -10.81 -7.99 -1.07
C ASP A 35 -12.13 -7.76 -0.31
N SER A 36 -12.36 -6.53 0.17
CA SER A 36 -13.64 -6.05 0.66
C SER A 36 -13.65 -4.53 0.70
N LEU A 37 -14.78 -3.93 0.33
CA LEU A 37 -15.01 -2.49 0.51
C LEU A 37 -15.50 -2.14 1.92
N ASP A 38 -15.85 -3.12 2.76
CA ASP A 38 -16.11 -2.88 4.18
C ASP A 38 -14.76 -2.59 4.88
N PRO A 39 -14.56 -1.39 5.47
CA PRO A 39 -13.29 -1.00 6.07
C PRO A 39 -12.91 -1.87 7.28
N ARG A 40 -13.85 -2.62 7.86
CA ARG A 40 -13.58 -3.58 8.94
C ARG A 40 -12.93 -4.86 8.44
N ILE A 41 -13.10 -5.18 7.15
CA ILE A 41 -12.65 -6.45 6.55
C ILE A 41 -11.44 -6.21 5.64
N GLY A 42 -11.51 -5.24 4.73
CA GLY A 42 -10.54 -5.08 3.65
C GLY A 42 -9.11 -4.85 4.13
N GLN A 43 -8.15 -5.55 3.51
CA GLN A 43 -6.73 -5.55 3.89
C GLN A 43 -5.80 -5.10 2.78
N ASN A 44 -6.10 -5.47 1.53
CA ASN A 44 -5.20 -5.19 0.43
C ASN A 44 -5.16 -3.68 0.09
N ALA A 45 -4.18 -3.28 -0.72
CA ALA A 45 -3.95 -1.88 -1.05
C ALA A 45 -5.17 -1.25 -1.76
N ALA A 46 -5.81 -1.98 -2.68
CA ALA A 46 -7.02 -1.52 -3.38
C ALA A 46 -8.15 -1.19 -2.39
N SER A 47 -8.44 -2.09 -1.44
CA SER A 47 -9.43 -1.87 -0.39
C SER A 47 -9.10 -0.66 0.48
N GLN A 48 -7.84 -0.51 0.90
CA GLN A 48 -7.43 0.63 1.75
C GLN A 48 -7.52 1.97 1.02
N HIS A 49 -7.09 2.03 -0.25
CA HIS A 49 -7.18 3.25 -1.07
C HIS A 49 -8.64 3.66 -1.32
N LEU A 50 -9.51 2.70 -1.65
CA LEU A 50 -10.93 2.97 -1.85
C LEU A 50 -11.61 3.34 -0.54
N ALA A 51 -11.28 2.66 0.57
CA ALA A 51 -11.80 3.00 1.89
C ALA A 51 -11.42 4.42 2.32
N ALA A 52 -10.20 4.90 2.00
CA ALA A 52 -9.77 6.27 2.28
C ALA A 52 -10.55 7.34 1.48
N LEU A 53 -11.21 6.96 0.38
CA LEU A 53 -12.07 7.85 -0.40
C LEU A 53 -13.53 7.80 0.06
N ILE A 54 -13.98 6.63 0.52
CA ILE A 54 -15.38 6.37 0.89
C ILE A 54 -15.65 6.73 2.35
N PHE A 55 -14.68 6.50 3.24
CA PHE A 55 -14.85 6.65 4.69
C PHE A 55 -13.90 7.68 5.28
N SER A 56 -14.38 8.38 6.29
CA SER A 56 -13.54 9.20 7.18
C SER A 56 -13.24 8.42 8.47
N SER A 57 -12.20 8.82 9.19
CA SER A 57 -11.72 8.14 10.40
C SER A 57 -11.48 9.15 11.53
N LEU A 58 -11.14 8.71 12.74
CA LEU A 58 -10.93 9.63 13.86
C LEU A 58 -9.83 10.65 13.55
N VAL A 59 -8.74 10.19 12.95
CA VAL A 59 -7.60 11.01 12.56
C VAL A 59 -7.14 10.66 11.15
N ARG A 60 -6.20 11.41 10.61
CA ARG A 60 -5.53 11.10 9.33
C ARG A 60 -4.04 11.39 9.39
N LYS A 61 -3.32 10.91 8.38
CA LYS A 61 -1.91 11.22 8.18
C LYS A 61 -1.77 12.38 7.18
N ASN A 62 -0.93 13.37 7.49
CA ASN A 62 -0.52 14.37 6.52
C ASN A 62 0.63 13.84 5.63
N GLU A 63 1.12 14.67 4.71
CA GLU A 63 2.20 14.31 3.77
C GLU A 63 3.55 13.98 4.45
N LYS A 64 3.71 14.37 5.72
CA LYS A 64 4.85 14.07 6.59
C LYS A 64 4.58 12.90 7.56
N TYR A 65 3.49 12.16 7.32
CA TYR A 65 2.98 11.09 8.19
C TYR A 65 2.77 11.49 9.66
N GLN A 66 2.49 12.75 9.92
CA GLN A 66 2.05 13.19 11.24
C GLN A 66 0.55 12.94 11.36
N ILE A 67 0.12 12.52 12.55
CA ILE A 67 -1.29 12.39 12.88
C ILE A 67 -1.89 13.79 13.00
N VAL A 68 -2.96 14.03 12.25
CA VAL A 68 -3.71 15.29 12.24
C VAL A 68 -5.22 15.00 12.31
N PRO A 69 -6.05 15.99 12.71
CA PRO A 69 -7.50 15.85 12.78
C PRO A 69 -8.18 15.33 11.50
N ASP A 70 -9.26 14.58 11.68
CA ASP A 70 -10.23 14.20 10.62
C ASP A 70 -11.66 14.27 11.20
N LEU A 71 -12.31 13.15 11.56
CA LEU A 71 -13.60 13.16 12.27
C LEU A 71 -13.49 13.72 13.69
N ALA A 72 -12.37 13.43 14.38
CA ALA A 72 -12.04 14.08 15.63
C ALA A 72 -11.35 15.40 15.33
N SER A 73 -11.90 16.49 15.86
CA SER A 73 -11.32 17.82 15.80
C SER A 73 -10.09 17.96 16.71
N ASP A 74 -10.08 17.22 17.82
CA ASP A 74 -9.00 17.15 18.79
C ASP A 74 -9.06 15.83 19.58
N TRP A 75 -7.98 15.50 20.29
CA TRP A 75 -7.94 14.37 21.21
C TRP A 75 -6.93 14.60 22.35
N GLU A 76 -7.20 13.97 23.49
CA GLU A 76 -6.29 13.95 24.64
C GLU A 76 -5.97 12.53 25.11
N MET A 77 -4.82 12.39 25.75
CA MET A 77 -4.39 11.15 26.41
C MET A 77 -4.13 11.46 27.89
N PRO A 78 -5.15 11.36 28.76
CA PRO A 78 -4.97 11.64 30.19
C PRO A 78 -4.01 10.65 30.85
N ASP A 79 -3.87 9.45 30.28
CA ASP A 79 -2.89 8.44 30.65
C ASP A 79 -2.45 7.63 29.40
N PRO A 80 -1.40 6.79 29.48
CA PRO A 80 -0.87 6.04 28.32
C PRO A 80 -1.80 4.96 27.71
N ARG A 81 -2.97 4.72 28.31
CA ARG A 81 -3.95 3.69 27.90
C ARG A 81 -5.33 4.28 27.60
N THR A 82 -5.57 5.54 27.89
CA THR A 82 -6.86 6.21 27.65
C THR A 82 -6.72 7.24 26.55
N TYR A 83 -7.62 7.19 25.56
CA TYR A 83 -7.71 8.19 24.48
C TYR A 83 -9.11 8.77 24.46
N VAL A 84 -9.23 10.09 24.56
CA VAL A 84 -10.49 10.82 24.46
C VAL A 84 -10.49 11.61 23.17
N PHE A 85 -11.44 11.34 22.28
CA PHE A 85 -11.60 12.04 21.00
C PHE A 85 -12.83 12.93 21.02
N TYR A 86 -12.67 14.16 20.52
CA TYR A 86 -13.75 15.14 20.39
C TYR A 86 -14.16 15.29 18.92
N LEU A 87 -15.32 14.74 18.57
CA LEU A 87 -15.85 14.68 17.23
C LEU A 87 -16.38 16.03 16.76
N ARG A 88 -16.18 16.29 15.47
CA ARG A 88 -16.83 17.39 14.77
C ARG A 88 -18.36 17.23 14.76
N HIS A 89 -19.07 18.34 14.72
CA HIS A 89 -20.55 18.35 14.76
C HIS A 89 -21.18 18.52 13.37
N ASP A 90 -20.38 18.79 12.35
CA ASP A 90 -20.83 19.08 10.97
C ASP A 90 -20.74 17.87 10.03
N VAL A 91 -20.44 16.68 10.56
CA VAL A 91 -20.21 15.48 9.74
C VAL A 91 -21.50 14.70 9.50
N ARG A 92 -21.76 14.40 8.24
CA ARG A 92 -22.85 13.52 7.79
C ARG A 92 -22.31 12.33 7.02
N PHE A 93 -23.02 11.21 7.14
CA PHE A 93 -22.86 10.10 6.22
C PHE A 93 -23.42 10.44 4.84
N HIS A 94 -23.10 9.60 3.85
CA HIS A 94 -23.51 9.74 2.45
C HIS A 94 -25.02 9.75 2.25
N ASP A 95 -25.78 9.16 3.18
CA ASP A 95 -27.26 9.16 3.21
C ASP A 95 -27.87 10.40 3.91
N GLY A 96 -27.03 11.31 4.41
CA GLY A 96 -27.43 12.54 5.09
C GLY A 96 -27.61 12.40 6.61
N THR A 97 -27.56 11.19 7.17
CA THR A 97 -27.62 10.97 8.62
C THR A 97 -26.42 11.60 9.31
N GLN A 98 -26.62 12.08 10.55
CA GLN A 98 -25.56 12.72 11.33
C GLN A 98 -24.61 11.65 11.89
N LEU A 99 -23.30 11.85 11.77
CA LEU A 99 -22.31 10.99 12.42
C LEU A 99 -22.14 11.40 13.89
N THR A 100 -22.13 10.40 14.77
CA THR A 100 -21.99 10.56 16.23
C THR A 100 -20.96 9.60 16.82
N SER A 101 -20.67 9.77 18.11
CA SER A 101 -19.82 8.88 18.91
C SER A 101 -20.29 7.42 18.93
N ARG A 102 -21.59 7.16 18.76
CA ARG A 102 -22.15 5.81 18.72
C ARG A 102 -21.72 5.04 17.48
N ASP A 103 -21.57 5.73 16.34
CA ASP A 103 -21.07 5.13 15.10
C ASP A 103 -19.61 4.68 15.25
N VAL A 104 -18.80 5.50 15.93
CA VAL A 104 -17.42 5.15 16.28
C VAL A 104 -17.41 3.94 17.21
N GLN A 105 -18.15 3.99 18.32
CA GLN A 105 -18.26 2.88 19.26
C GLN A 105 -18.68 1.58 18.55
N TYR A 106 -19.72 1.64 17.71
CA TYR A 106 -20.21 0.51 16.94
C TYR A 106 -19.14 -0.06 16.00
N THR A 107 -18.46 0.81 15.24
CA THR A 107 -17.40 0.41 14.30
C THR A 107 -16.36 -0.48 14.98
N PHE A 108 -15.80 -0.04 16.10
CA PHE A 108 -14.75 -0.78 16.80
C PHE A 108 -15.27 -1.98 17.60
N ARG A 109 -16.45 -1.88 18.23
CA ARG A 109 -17.06 -3.04 18.93
C ARG A 109 -17.39 -4.17 17.98
N SER A 110 -17.87 -3.84 16.77
CA SER A 110 -18.24 -4.84 15.76
C SER A 110 -17.07 -5.72 15.30
N LEU A 111 -15.83 -5.25 15.44
CA LEU A 111 -14.61 -6.05 15.20
C LEU A 111 -14.42 -7.16 16.25
N LEU A 112 -14.82 -6.89 17.50
CA LEU A 112 -14.45 -7.67 18.68
C LEU A 112 -15.59 -8.56 19.19
N ASP A 113 -16.84 -8.20 18.92
CA ASP A 113 -18.03 -8.92 19.39
C ASP A 113 -18.53 -10.03 18.45
N GLY A 114 -17.83 -10.26 17.33
CA GLY A 114 -18.18 -11.27 16.33
C GLY A 114 -19.29 -10.84 15.36
N THR A 115 -19.74 -9.58 15.41
CA THR A 115 -20.64 -9.00 14.40
C THR A 115 -20.06 -9.17 13.01
N VAL A 116 -18.75 -8.98 12.82
CA VAL A 116 -18.04 -9.29 11.59
C VAL A 116 -16.90 -10.27 11.85
N SER A 117 -16.68 -11.21 10.92
CA SER A 117 -15.50 -12.08 10.94
C SER A 117 -14.38 -11.36 10.18
N THR A 118 -13.33 -10.94 10.90
CA THR A 118 -12.22 -10.17 10.32
C THR A 118 -10.91 -10.48 11.02
N ILE A 119 -9.82 -10.50 10.25
CA ILE A 119 -8.47 -10.61 10.82
C ILE A 119 -8.10 -9.36 11.66
N LYS A 120 -8.76 -8.22 11.42
CA LYS A 120 -8.59 -7.00 12.23
C LYS A 120 -9.07 -7.20 13.67
N ALA A 121 -9.81 -8.26 14.01
CA ALA A 121 -10.15 -8.55 15.40
C ALA A 121 -8.92 -8.89 16.26
N GLY A 122 -7.79 -9.23 15.62
CA GLY A 122 -6.51 -9.48 16.29
C GLY A 122 -5.79 -8.20 16.74
N HIS A 123 -4.47 -8.30 16.89
CA HIS A 123 -3.65 -7.15 17.26
C HIS A 123 -3.64 -6.08 16.14
N PRO A 124 -3.77 -4.78 16.46
CA PRO A 124 -3.83 -4.20 17.80
C PRO A 124 -5.23 -3.97 18.36
N TYR A 125 -6.31 -4.20 17.59
CA TYR A 125 -7.66 -3.88 18.06
C TYR A 125 -8.12 -4.75 19.23
N ASN A 126 -7.58 -5.97 19.39
CA ASN A 126 -7.81 -6.79 20.57
C ASN A 126 -7.28 -6.17 21.89
N LEU A 127 -6.44 -5.14 21.80
CA LEU A 127 -5.98 -4.34 22.95
C LEU A 127 -7.03 -3.34 23.42
N ILE A 128 -8.08 -3.06 22.65
CA ILE A 128 -9.19 -2.22 23.11
C ILE A 128 -9.94 -2.99 24.20
N ASP A 129 -10.00 -2.38 25.39
CA ASP A 129 -10.76 -2.87 26.54
C ASP A 129 -12.21 -2.38 26.47
N SER A 130 -12.39 -1.07 26.30
CA SER A 130 -13.71 -0.46 26.08
C SER A 130 -13.65 0.69 25.08
N VAL A 131 -14.79 0.91 24.43
CA VAL A 131 -15.08 2.13 23.66
C VAL A 131 -16.37 2.68 24.22
N GLU A 132 -16.31 3.86 24.84
CA GLU A 132 -17.43 4.53 25.49
C GLU A 132 -17.85 5.75 24.66
N ALA A 133 -19.15 6.02 24.60
CA ALA A 133 -19.76 7.14 23.90
C ALA A 133 -20.66 7.91 24.89
N PRO A 134 -20.06 8.65 25.85
CA PRO A 134 -20.79 9.28 26.96
C PRO A 134 -21.78 10.36 26.50
N ASP A 135 -21.51 10.99 25.36
CA ASP A 135 -22.36 11.99 24.70
C ASP A 135 -22.21 11.85 23.18
N PRO A 136 -23.01 12.55 22.34
CA PRO A 136 -22.98 12.38 20.88
C PRO A 136 -21.66 12.72 20.17
N TYR A 137 -20.73 13.44 20.80
CA TYR A 137 -19.52 13.94 20.16
C TYR A 137 -18.23 13.62 20.93
N THR A 138 -18.31 12.87 22.02
CA THR A 138 -17.12 12.37 22.73
C THR A 138 -17.01 10.87 22.61
N VAL A 139 -15.83 10.36 22.28
CA VAL A 139 -15.52 8.93 22.28
C VAL A 139 -14.32 8.68 23.18
N VAL A 140 -14.43 7.72 24.09
CA VAL A 140 -13.35 7.34 25.01
C VAL A 140 -12.93 5.90 24.72
N PHE A 141 -11.68 5.71 24.32
CA PHE A 141 -11.07 4.39 24.24
C PHE A 141 -10.25 4.12 25.50
N LYS A 142 -10.41 2.92 26.05
CA LYS A 142 -9.51 2.37 27.08
C LYS A 142 -8.80 1.16 26.51
N LEU A 143 -7.48 1.11 26.65
CA LEU A 143 -6.64 0.01 26.19
C LEU A 143 -6.23 -0.89 27.36
N LYS A 144 -6.12 -2.19 27.09
CA LYS A 144 -5.63 -3.22 28.03
C LYS A 144 -4.16 -3.02 28.38
N ASP A 145 -3.38 -2.48 27.43
CA ASP A 145 -1.97 -2.16 27.63
C ASP A 145 -1.55 -0.93 26.84
N VAL A 146 -0.39 -0.37 27.19
CA VAL A 146 0.20 0.79 26.51
C VAL A 146 0.53 0.42 25.07
N TYR A 147 0.00 1.19 24.12
CA TYR A 147 0.24 0.96 22.70
C TYR A 147 0.40 2.28 21.95
N ALA A 148 1.65 2.76 21.88
CA ALA A 148 1.99 4.04 21.26
C ALA A 148 1.43 4.22 19.82
N PRO A 149 1.37 3.18 18.95
CA PRO A 149 0.83 3.33 17.60
C PRO A 149 -0.71 3.38 17.51
N PHE A 150 -1.46 3.49 18.62
CA PHE A 150 -2.93 3.43 18.56
C PHE A 150 -3.56 4.46 17.61
N LEU A 151 -3.08 5.71 17.61
CA LEU A 151 -3.55 6.76 16.71
C LEU A 151 -3.41 6.40 15.22
N TRP A 152 -2.38 5.62 14.86
CA TRP A 152 -2.20 5.15 13.49
C TRP A 152 -3.26 4.13 13.07
N ASN A 153 -3.76 3.34 14.03
CA ASN A 153 -4.75 2.31 13.79
C ASN A 153 -6.18 2.85 13.74
N VAL A 154 -6.39 4.11 14.10
CA VAL A 154 -7.68 4.80 13.96
C VAL A 154 -7.63 5.88 12.86
N ALA A 155 -6.65 5.77 11.95
CA ALA A 155 -6.43 6.73 10.89
C ALA A 155 -7.15 6.37 9.56
N VAL A 156 -7.40 7.39 8.73
CA VAL A 156 -7.96 7.23 7.37
C VAL A 156 -7.17 6.20 6.55
N GLY A 157 -7.91 5.32 5.87
CA GLY A 157 -7.38 4.20 5.08
C GLY A 157 -7.04 2.95 5.89
N VAL A 158 -7.00 3.05 7.24
CA VAL A 158 -6.80 1.89 8.12
C VAL A 158 -8.14 1.36 8.63
N ILE A 159 -8.96 2.25 9.22
CA ILE A 159 -10.33 1.92 9.62
C ILE A 159 -11.25 3.14 9.52
N GLY A 160 -12.22 3.07 8.60
CA GLY A 160 -13.26 4.07 8.44
C GLY A 160 -14.42 3.86 9.42
N VAL A 161 -15.00 4.96 9.91
CA VAL A 161 -16.21 4.92 10.74
C VAL A 161 -17.43 4.64 9.87
N ILE A 162 -18.27 3.70 10.32
CA ILE A 162 -19.48 3.26 9.63
C ILE A 162 -20.73 3.53 10.49
N PRO A 163 -21.93 3.66 9.91
CA PRO A 163 -23.15 3.88 10.67
C PRO A 163 -23.43 2.76 11.69
N GLU A 164 -23.94 3.14 12.86
CA GLU A 164 -24.45 2.20 13.85
C GLU A 164 -25.49 1.24 13.23
N GLY A 165 -25.38 -0.05 13.54
CA GLY A 165 -26.27 -1.08 13.00
C GLY A 165 -25.84 -1.66 11.64
N SER A 166 -24.70 -1.24 11.10
CA SER A 166 -24.10 -1.81 9.87
C SER A 166 -23.67 -3.27 10.04
N GLY A 167 -24.60 -4.20 9.76
CA GLY A 167 -24.40 -5.64 9.90
C GLY A 167 -23.39 -6.28 8.93
N LYS A 168 -23.43 -7.61 8.81
CA LYS A 168 -22.48 -8.41 8.01
C LYS A 168 -22.51 -8.10 6.50
N ASP A 169 -23.66 -7.69 5.98
CA ASP A 169 -23.87 -7.39 4.56
C ASP A 169 -23.58 -5.93 4.20
N PHE A 170 -22.89 -5.18 5.08
CA PHE A 170 -22.57 -3.77 4.87
C PHE A 170 -21.81 -3.50 3.56
N SER A 171 -21.01 -4.46 3.08
CA SER A 171 -20.30 -4.36 1.79
C SER A 171 -21.24 -4.19 0.58
N ARG A 172 -22.51 -4.56 0.70
CA ARG A 172 -23.54 -4.41 -0.35
C ARG A 172 -24.27 -3.06 -0.30
N HIS A 173 -24.21 -2.38 0.83
CA HIS A 173 -24.92 -1.11 1.09
C HIS A 173 -23.97 -0.13 1.79
N LEU A 174 -22.83 0.15 1.14
CA LEU A 174 -21.79 0.98 1.74
C LEU A 174 -22.27 2.41 1.91
N ILE A 175 -22.27 2.85 3.17
CA ILE A 175 -22.56 4.23 3.55
C ILE A 175 -21.35 4.74 4.30
N GLY A 176 -20.60 5.65 3.69
CA GLY A 176 -19.44 6.28 4.30
C GLY A 176 -19.68 7.74 4.64
N SER A 177 -18.62 8.43 5.03
CA SER A 177 -18.62 9.88 5.33
C SER A 177 -17.49 10.61 4.61
N GLY A 178 -16.80 9.91 3.69
CA GLY A 178 -15.65 10.42 2.95
C GLY A 178 -16.03 11.33 1.77
N PRO A 179 -15.01 11.82 1.05
CA PRO A 179 -15.17 12.74 -0.09
C PRO A 179 -15.85 12.12 -1.32
N PHE A 180 -15.97 10.79 -1.40
CA PHE A 180 -16.63 10.10 -2.50
C PHE A 180 -17.59 9.02 -2.00
N LYS A 181 -18.65 8.74 -2.75
CA LYS A 181 -19.67 7.72 -2.46
C LYS A 181 -19.59 6.61 -3.51
N LEU A 182 -19.83 5.35 -3.12
CA LEU A 182 -19.91 4.26 -4.09
C LEU A 182 -21.20 4.39 -4.92
N VAL A 183 -21.05 4.41 -6.25
CA VAL A 183 -22.17 4.34 -7.21
C VAL A 183 -22.35 2.92 -7.71
N ARG A 184 -21.26 2.27 -8.10
CA ARG A 184 -21.28 0.94 -8.72
C ARG A 184 -19.98 0.20 -8.45
N TYR A 185 -20.09 -1.11 -8.22
CA TYR A 185 -18.96 -2.04 -8.27
C TYR A 185 -19.34 -3.24 -9.14
N ILE A 186 -18.62 -3.42 -10.24
CA ILE A 186 -18.65 -4.64 -11.05
C ILE A 186 -17.32 -5.35 -10.83
N GLN A 187 -17.37 -6.50 -10.17
CA GLN A 187 -16.19 -7.32 -9.89
C GLN A 187 -15.41 -7.63 -11.17
N ASP A 188 -14.08 -7.60 -11.07
CA ASP A 188 -13.13 -7.82 -12.18
C ASP A 188 -13.22 -6.80 -13.33
N GLN A 189 -14.03 -5.74 -13.21
CA GLN A 189 -14.22 -4.75 -14.27
C GLN A 189 -13.97 -3.33 -13.78
N GLU A 190 -14.84 -2.80 -12.90
CA GLU A 190 -14.78 -1.40 -12.51
C GLU A 190 -15.47 -1.07 -11.18
N ILE A 191 -15.01 0.02 -10.58
CA ILE A 191 -15.62 0.67 -9.41
C ILE A 191 -15.83 2.14 -9.76
N VAL A 192 -17.05 2.63 -9.62
CA VAL A 192 -17.42 4.02 -9.89
C VAL A 192 -17.78 4.70 -8.58
N LEU A 193 -17.07 5.78 -8.28
CA LEU A 193 -17.36 6.66 -7.15
C LEU A 193 -17.79 8.04 -7.66
N GLU A 194 -18.79 8.63 -7.01
CA GLU A 194 -19.19 10.01 -7.24
C GLU A 194 -18.76 10.90 -6.08
N ARG A 195 -18.52 12.18 -6.34
CA ARG A 195 -18.18 13.15 -5.31
C ARG A 195 -19.30 13.27 -4.28
N ASN A 196 -18.93 13.33 -3.01
CA ASN A 196 -19.80 13.79 -1.93
C ASN A 196 -19.76 15.33 -1.84
N ASP A 197 -20.75 16.00 -2.42
CA ASP A 197 -20.85 17.47 -2.39
C ASP A 197 -21.08 18.04 -0.97
N SER A 198 -21.53 17.21 -0.03
CA SER A 198 -21.74 17.56 1.39
C SER A 198 -20.56 17.17 2.29
N TYR A 199 -19.41 16.83 1.73
CA TYR A 199 -18.23 16.45 2.52
C TYR A 199 -17.77 17.63 3.41
N PHE A 200 -17.54 17.36 4.69
CA PHE A 200 -17.14 18.37 5.68
C PHE A 200 -15.73 18.94 5.45
N GLY A 201 -14.88 18.20 4.74
CA GLY A 201 -13.52 18.62 4.39
C GLY A 201 -13.46 19.42 3.08
N LYS A 202 -12.28 19.45 2.46
CA LYS A 202 -12.13 20.09 1.14
C LYS A 202 -12.94 19.33 0.09
N ARG A 203 -13.91 20.01 -0.53
CA ARG A 203 -14.68 19.48 -1.66
C ARG A 203 -13.75 19.05 -2.79
N ALA A 204 -13.95 17.83 -3.28
CA ALA A 204 -13.19 17.32 -4.42
C ALA A 204 -13.54 18.09 -5.72
N GLU A 205 -12.55 18.36 -6.54
CA GLU A 205 -12.76 19.04 -7.82
C GLU A 205 -13.30 18.08 -8.89
N VAL A 206 -12.94 16.81 -8.77
CA VAL A 206 -13.38 15.73 -9.67
C VAL A 206 -14.79 15.25 -9.28
N PRO A 207 -15.77 15.25 -10.20
CA PRO A 207 -17.12 14.77 -9.92
C PRO A 207 -17.23 13.24 -9.88
N ILE A 208 -16.46 12.53 -10.70
CA ILE A 208 -16.53 11.05 -10.83
C ILE A 208 -15.13 10.47 -10.85
N LEU A 209 -14.88 9.45 -10.03
CA LEU A 209 -13.70 8.59 -10.11
C LEU A 209 -14.12 7.22 -10.62
N ARG A 210 -13.50 6.76 -11.71
CA ARG A 210 -13.72 5.43 -12.27
C ARG A 210 -12.46 4.60 -12.11
N PHE A 211 -12.49 3.61 -11.26
CA PHE A 211 -11.39 2.66 -11.13
C PHE A 211 -11.63 1.48 -12.06
N ARG A 212 -10.73 1.23 -13.02
CA ARG A 212 -10.75 0.05 -13.88
C ARG A 212 -9.78 -0.98 -13.34
N ILE A 213 -10.22 -2.23 -13.22
CA ILE A 213 -9.39 -3.33 -12.73
C ILE A 213 -8.70 -3.97 -13.93
N ILE A 214 -7.38 -3.80 -14.03
CA ILE A 214 -6.55 -4.23 -15.16
C ILE A 214 -5.25 -4.82 -14.58
N PRO A 215 -5.18 -6.15 -14.38
CA PRO A 215 -4.00 -6.80 -13.82
C PRO A 215 -2.75 -6.69 -14.71
N GLU A 216 -2.92 -6.63 -16.03
CA GLU A 216 -1.82 -6.65 -16.98
C GLU A 216 -1.22 -5.25 -17.20
N GLU A 217 -0.01 -5.02 -16.69
CA GLU A 217 0.68 -3.73 -16.78
C GLU A 217 0.85 -3.20 -18.22
N VAL A 218 1.07 -4.11 -19.18
CA VAL A 218 1.18 -3.75 -20.61
C VAL A 218 -0.14 -3.18 -21.14
N VAL A 219 -1.27 -3.72 -20.70
CA VAL A 219 -2.60 -3.21 -21.07
C VAL A 219 -2.81 -1.84 -20.45
N VAL A 220 -2.47 -1.66 -19.17
CA VAL A 220 -2.50 -0.34 -18.51
C VAL A 220 -1.69 0.69 -19.29
N ALA A 221 -0.46 0.37 -19.68
CA ALA A 221 0.40 1.26 -20.45
C ALA A 221 -0.21 1.64 -21.82
N LEU A 222 -0.79 0.67 -22.53
CA LEU A 222 -1.45 0.92 -23.81
C LEU A 222 -2.70 1.79 -23.66
N GLU A 223 -3.49 1.57 -22.62
CA GLU A 223 -4.72 2.31 -22.37
C GLU A 223 -4.43 3.76 -21.92
N LEU A 224 -3.37 4.00 -21.14
CA LEU A 224 -2.87 5.35 -20.85
C LEU A 224 -2.51 6.10 -22.14
N ARG A 225 -1.71 5.47 -23.02
CA ARG A 225 -1.28 6.10 -24.29
C ARG A 225 -2.45 6.39 -25.24
N LYS A 226 -3.53 5.61 -25.15
CA LYS A 226 -4.76 5.84 -25.92
C LYS A 226 -5.68 6.90 -25.29
N GLY A 227 -5.37 7.38 -24.08
CA GLY A 227 -6.25 8.28 -23.31
C GLY A 227 -7.50 7.60 -22.75
N ALA A 228 -7.49 6.27 -22.62
CA ALA A 228 -8.58 5.50 -22.01
C ALA A 228 -8.42 5.33 -20.48
N LEU A 229 -7.23 5.65 -19.96
CA LEU A 229 -6.91 5.81 -18.54
C LEU A 229 -6.27 7.18 -18.35
N ASP A 230 -6.61 7.85 -17.25
CA ASP A 230 -6.02 9.14 -16.87
C ASP A 230 -4.87 8.96 -15.88
N ILE A 231 -4.96 7.95 -15.00
CA ILE A 231 -3.99 7.72 -13.92
C ILE A 231 -3.66 6.22 -13.81
N ALA A 232 -2.37 5.90 -13.71
CA ALA A 232 -1.89 4.62 -13.21
C ALA A 232 -0.98 4.88 -12.01
N LEU A 233 -1.38 4.40 -10.83
CA LEU A 233 -0.66 4.65 -9.58
C LEU A 233 -0.07 3.35 -9.05
N GLN A 234 1.26 3.23 -9.09
CA GLN A 234 2.01 2.07 -8.55
C GLN A 234 1.65 0.70 -9.17
N VAL A 235 1.05 0.68 -10.36
CA VAL A 235 0.68 -0.55 -11.10
C VAL A 235 1.58 -0.84 -12.31
N LEU A 236 2.67 -0.10 -12.48
CA LEU A 236 3.59 -0.24 -13.61
C LEU A 236 5.00 -0.53 -13.10
N ALA A 237 5.68 -1.51 -13.72
CA ALA A 237 7.08 -1.76 -13.49
C ALA A 237 7.96 -0.56 -13.89
N PRO A 238 9.13 -0.37 -13.26
CA PRO A 238 10.06 0.73 -13.58
C PRO A 238 10.44 0.85 -15.06
N ASP A 239 10.64 -0.28 -15.75
CA ASP A 239 10.94 -0.30 -17.18
C ASP A 239 9.80 0.28 -18.02
N MET A 240 8.55 0.04 -17.64
CA MET A 240 7.38 0.57 -18.34
C MET A 240 7.25 2.08 -18.09
N VAL A 241 7.49 2.54 -16.86
CA VAL A 241 7.52 3.97 -16.54
C VAL A 241 8.61 4.69 -17.34
N GLU A 242 9.79 4.08 -17.45
CA GLU A 242 10.91 4.60 -18.25
C GLU A 242 10.55 4.76 -19.74
N VAL A 243 9.74 3.85 -20.30
CA VAL A 243 9.23 3.98 -21.67
C VAL A 243 8.19 5.09 -21.76
N LEU A 244 7.21 5.11 -20.85
CA LEU A 244 6.09 6.05 -20.89
C LEU A 244 6.48 7.50 -20.62
N LYS A 245 7.58 7.76 -19.90
CA LYS A 245 8.06 9.13 -19.64
C LYS A 245 8.42 9.90 -20.92
N HIS A 246 8.64 9.19 -22.02
CA HIS A 246 8.95 9.77 -23.33
C HIS A 246 7.70 10.03 -24.19
N ASP A 247 6.50 9.64 -23.74
CA ASP A 247 5.25 9.95 -24.45
C ASP A 247 4.85 11.41 -24.14
N PRO A 248 4.71 12.29 -25.16
CA PRO A 248 4.43 13.71 -24.95
C PRO A 248 3.04 13.97 -24.35
N ASN A 249 2.13 12.99 -24.35
CA ASN A 249 0.79 13.12 -23.78
C ASN A 249 0.70 12.66 -22.33
N LEU A 250 1.78 12.07 -21.80
CA LEU A 250 1.82 11.54 -20.45
C LEU A 250 2.79 12.32 -19.59
N LYS A 251 2.48 12.39 -18.29
CA LYS A 251 3.36 12.96 -17.28
C LYS A 251 3.64 11.91 -16.23
N VAL A 252 4.92 11.60 -16.02
CA VAL A 252 5.36 10.82 -14.87
C VAL A 252 5.49 11.76 -13.68
N VAL A 253 4.80 11.42 -12.59
CA VAL A 253 4.87 12.15 -11.31
C VAL A 253 5.51 11.24 -10.29
N GLU A 254 6.63 11.68 -9.73
CA GLU A 254 7.37 10.94 -8.71
C GLU A 254 7.17 11.58 -7.35
N ALA A 255 7.03 10.75 -6.32
CA ALA A 255 6.96 11.17 -4.93
C ALA A 255 7.70 10.18 -4.03
N PRO A 256 8.24 10.62 -2.88
CA PRO A 256 8.84 9.73 -1.90
C PRO A 256 7.89 8.61 -1.46
N GLY A 257 8.28 7.37 -1.73
CA GLY A 257 7.54 6.19 -1.28
C GLY A 257 7.90 5.73 0.14
N THR A 258 7.04 4.89 0.70
CA THR A 258 7.17 4.25 2.03
C THR A 258 7.53 2.78 1.97
N ASN A 259 7.75 2.25 0.76
CA ASN A 259 8.10 0.85 0.59
C ASN A 259 9.59 0.68 0.91
N TYR A 260 9.90 -0.32 1.73
CA TYR A 260 11.27 -0.61 2.17
C TYR A 260 11.68 -2.00 1.69
N GLN A 261 12.66 -2.06 0.79
CA GLN A 261 13.25 -3.31 0.32
C GLN A 261 14.47 -3.66 1.17
N TYR A 262 14.52 -4.89 1.71
CA TYR A 262 15.59 -5.31 2.60
C TYR A 262 16.04 -6.75 2.37
N MET A 263 17.25 -7.03 2.87
CA MET A 263 17.80 -8.37 3.03
C MET A 263 17.91 -8.64 4.53
N ALA A 264 17.34 -9.76 4.99
CA ALA A 264 17.35 -10.16 6.39
C ALA A 264 18.30 -11.35 6.58
N PHE A 265 18.99 -11.33 7.73
CA PHE A 265 19.95 -12.36 8.14
C PHE A 265 19.43 -13.06 9.39
N ASN A 266 19.47 -14.39 9.40
CA ASN A 266 19.18 -15.15 10.60
C ASN A 266 20.37 -15.06 11.57
N LEU A 267 20.22 -14.33 12.67
CA LEU A 267 21.31 -14.13 13.64
C LEU A 267 21.59 -15.35 14.50
N ASN A 268 20.74 -16.39 14.46
CA ASN A 268 21.02 -17.68 15.10
C ASN A 268 21.91 -18.57 14.23
N ASP A 269 21.99 -18.28 12.92
CA ASP A 269 22.87 -19.01 12.01
C ASP A 269 24.36 -18.76 12.36
N PRO A 270 25.22 -19.80 12.39
CA PRO A 270 26.64 -19.66 12.73
C PRO A 270 27.44 -18.73 11.82
N ILE A 271 27.08 -18.60 10.54
CA ILE A 271 27.74 -17.69 9.59
C ILE A 271 27.29 -16.26 9.88
N PHE A 272 25.97 -16.06 9.96
CA PHE A 272 25.38 -14.72 9.97
C PHE A 272 25.29 -14.08 11.36
N ARG A 273 25.59 -14.82 12.44
CA ARG A 273 25.82 -14.23 13.77
C ARG A 273 27.07 -13.34 13.81
N ASP A 274 28.09 -13.62 12.98
CA ASP A 274 29.30 -12.79 12.90
C ASP A 274 28.99 -11.46 12.19
N LEU A 275 29.19 -10.36 12.91
CA LEU A 275 28.97 -9.01 12.40
C LEU A 275 29.82 -8.73 11.14
N ARG A 276 31.04 -9.25 11.06
CA ARG A 276 31.97 -9.00 9.95
C ARG A 276 31.43 -9.58 8.65
N VAL A 277 30.77 -10.74 8.70
CA VAL A 277 30.12 -11.34 7.52
C VAL A 277 28.97 -10.45 7.05
N ARG A 278 28.11 -9.97 7.95
CA ARG A 278 27.01 -9.04 7.59
C ARG A 278 27.52 -7.72 7.02
N GLN A 279 28.61 -7.18 7.58
CA GLN A 279 29.28 -5.99 7.05
C GLN A 279 29.89 -6.24 5.67
N ALA A 280 30.46 -7.42 5.42
CA ALA A 280 30.99 -7.78 4.12
C ALA A 280 29.90 -7.77 3.04
N PHE A 281 28.70 -8.29 3.35
CA PHE A 281 27.55 -8.22 2.44
C PHE A 281 27.11 -6.77 2.23
N ALA A 282 27.13 -5.95 3.28
CA ALA A 282 26.76 -4.54 3.17
C ALA A 282 27.71 -3.75 2.24
N TYR A 283 29.02 -4.01 2.31
CA TYR A 283 30.02 -3.44 1.39
C TYR A 283 30.04 -4.10 0.00
N GLY A 284 29.67 -5.39 -0.10
CA GLY A 284 29.77 -6.17 -1.32
C GLY A 284 28.60 -6.06 -2.29
N ILE A 285 27.52 -5.36 -1.90
CA ILE A 285 26.34 -5.16 -2.74
C ILE A 285 26.29 -3.70 -3.21
N ASP A 286 26.34 -3.50 -4.53
CA ASP A 286 26.19 -2.20 -5.17
C ASP A 286 24.71 -1.85 -5.31
N ARG A 287 24.21 -1.10 -4.32
CA ARG A 287 22.82 -0.62 -4.28
C ARG A 287 22.54 0.43 -5.35
N GLU A 288 23.51 1.26 -5.70
CA GLU A 288 23.35 2.30 -6.71
C GLU A 288 23.17 1.68 -8.10
N GLN A 289 23.93 0.63 -8.40
CA GLN A 289 23.76 -0.13 -9.64
C GLN A 289 22.37 -0.77 -9.72
N ILE A 290 21.90 -1.39 -8.63
CA ILE A 290 20.54 -1.97 -8.58
C ILE A 290 19.49 -0.88 -8.81
N ILE A 291 19.60 0.27 -8.13
CA ILE A 291 18.66 1.38 -8.28
C ILE A 291 18.65 1.90 -9.72
N LYS A 292 19.83 2.10 -10.31
CA LYS A 292 19.97 2.63 -11.66
C LYS A 292 19.39 1.70 -12.73
N TYR A 293 19.75 0.42 -12.70
CA TYR A 293 19.45 -0.49 -13.80
C TYR A 293 18.14 -1.27 -13.61
N LEU A 294 17.83 -1.72 -12.40
CA LEU A 294 16.60 -2.45 -12.13
C LEU A 294 15.43 -1.51 -11.81
N TRP A 295 15.67 -0.49 -10.98
CA TRP A 295 14.62 0.44 -10.56
C TRP A 295 14.52 1.71 -11.40
N ARG A 296 15.38 1.87 -12.42
CA ARG A 296 15.40 3.06 -13.29
C ARG A 296 15.48 4.39 -12.55
N GLY A 297 16.14 4.40 -11.39
CA GLY A 297 16.24 5.58 -10.53
C GLY A 297 14.99 5.87 -9.68
N LEU A 298 13.93 5.06 -9.77
CA LEU A 298 12.69 5.21 -8.99
C LEU A 298 12.80 4.66 -7.56
N ALA A 299 14.02 4.59 -7.04
CA ALA A 299 14.33 4.14 -5.70
C ALA A 299 15.50 4.97 -5.15
N ARG A 300 15.68 4.90 -3.83
CA ARG A 300 16.79 5.55 -3.13
C ARG A 300 17.47 4.56 -2.20
N PRO A 301 18.78 4.70 -1.92
CA PRO A 301 19.41 3.91 -0.89
C PRO A 301 18.71 4.13 0.45
N ALA A 302 18.34 3.04 1.11
CA ALA A 302 17.78 3.12 2.44
C ALA A 302 18.91 3.29 3.45
N VAL A 303 18.81 4.33 4.29
CA VAL A 303 19.71 4.54 5.43
C VAL A 303 19.17 3.91 6.71
N GLY A 304 17.88 3.59 6.74
CA GLY A 304 17.19 2.92 7.84
C GLY A 304 15.83 2.38 7.40
N LEU A 305 15.04 1.92 8.36
CA LEU A 305 13.70 1.36 8.11
C LEU A 305 12.69 2.42 7.69
N LEU A 306 12.77 3.62 8.26
CA LEU A 306 11.81 4.69 8.04
C LEU A 306 12.20 5.54 6.82
N PRO A 307 11.22 6.01 6.04
CA PRO A 307 11.46 6.84 4.87
C PRO A 307 11.75 8.30 5.29
N PRO A 308 12.52 9.06 4.50
CA PRO A 308 12.85 10.47 4.74
C PRO A 308 11.72 11.43 5.13
N ASN A 309 10.46 11.15 4.76
CA ASN A 309 9.32 11.99 5.13
C ASN A 309 8.64 11.59 6.45
N ASN A 310 9.08 10.51 7.09
CA ASN A 310 8.62 10.15 8.44
C ASN A 310 9.32 11.04 9.49
N TRP A 311 8.56 11.46 10.51
CA TRP A 311 9.02 12.37 11.57
C TRP A 311 10.17 11.82 12.45
N ALA A 312 10.29 10.50 12.57
CA ALA A 312 11.33 9.78 13.29
C ALA A 312 12.47 9.29 12.39
N TYR A 313 12.51 9.74 11.13
CA TYR A 313 13.62 9.45 10.23
C TYR A 313 14.94 10.02 10.75
N ASN A 314 15.96 9.17 10.84
CA ASN A 314 17.32 9.57 11.16
C ASN A 314 18.26 9.23 10.01
N ARG A 315 18.83 10.26 9.38
CA ARG A 315 19.86 10.10 8.32
C ARG A 315 21.28 9.95 8.88
N ASP A 316 21.50 10.37 10.12
CA ASP A 316 22.82 10.43 10.75
C ASP A 316 23.13 9.06 11.39
N VAL A 317 23.16 8.04 10.53
CA VAL A 317 23.42 6.65 10.88
C VAL A 317 24.59 6.12 10.06
N ARG A 318 25.26 5.10 10.59
CA ARG A 318 26.36 4.46 9.87
C ARG A 318 25.85 3.79 8.61
N THR A 319 26.40 4.18 7.47
CA THR A 319 26.11 3.59 6.16
C THR A 319 27.29 2.77 5.65
N TYR A 320 27.04 1.97 4.61
CA TYR A 320 28.03 1.12 3.95
C TYR A 320 28.05 1.48 2.46
N SER A 321 29.17 2.03 2.00
CA SER A 321 29.42 2.25 0.58
C SER A 321 29.70 0.92 -0.13
N TYR A 322 29.59 0.89 -1.46
CA TYR A 322 30.06 -0.26 -2.22
C TYR A 322 31.59 -0.31 -2.21
N ASP A 323 32.16 -1.36 -1.60
CA ASP A 323 33.61 -1.62 -1.53
C ASP A 323 33.87 -3.14 -1.48
N PRO A 324 34.00 -3.79 -2.66
CA PRO A 324 34.31 -5.22 -2.76
C PRO A 324 35.64 -5.63 -2.12
N GLN A 325 36.62 -4.72 -2.06
CA GLN A 325 37.91 -5.02 -1.45
C GLN A 325 37.78 -5.11 0.06
N ARG A 326 37.08 -4.15 0.68
CA ARG A 326 36.76 -4.18 2.11
C ARG A 326 35.89 -5.39 2.46
N ALA A 327 34.90 -5.73 1.62
CA ALA A 327 34.09 -6.92 1.79
C ALA A 327 34.94 -8.21 1.84
N ARG A 328 35.85 -8.40 0.88
CA ARG A 328 36.78 -9.54 0.87
C ARG A 328 37.70 -9.57 2.09
N SER A 329 38.16 -8.42 2.58
CA SER A 329 38.96 -8.35 3.81
C SER A 329 38.18 -8.85 5.02
N LEU A 330 36.95 -8.35 5.19
CA LEU A 330 36.08 -8.73 6.30
C LEU A 330 35.74 -10.23 6.30
N LEU A 331 35.52 -10.83 5.12
CA LEU A 331 35.31 -12.28 5.00
C LEU A 331 36.54 -13.08 5.43
N ARG A 332 37.75 -12.68 5.00
CA ARG A 332 39.00 -13.33 5.43
C ARG A 332 39.25 -13.17 6.93
N GLU A 333 39.02 -11.98 7.48
CA GLU A 333 39.10 -11.71 8.92
C GLU A 333 38.12 -12.60 9.71
N ALA A 334 36.95 -12.88 9.13
CA ALA A 334 35.95 -13.82 9.66
C ALA A 334 36.28 -15.30 9.43
N GLY A 335 37.40 -15.62 8.78
CA GLY A 335 37.84 -16.99 8.54
C GLY A 335 37.27 -17.63 7.27
N TYR A 336 36.61 -16.87 6.40
CA TYR A 336 36.02 -17.37 5.15
C TYR A 336 36.86 -16.96 3.93
N GLN A 337 37.50 -17.94 3.29
CA GLN A 337 38.09 -17.76 1.95
C GLN A 337 37.04 -17.96 0.85
N HIS A 338 36.13 -18.91 1.06
CA HIS A 338 34.94 -19.13 0.27
C HIS A 338 33.77 -19.35 1.23
N LEU A 339 32.67 -18.64 1.01
CA LEU A 339 31.46 -18.76 1.81
C LEU A 339 30.33 -19.27 0.94
N THR A 340 29.59 -20.27 1.40
CA THR A 340 28.36 -20.73 0.74
C THR A 340 27.19 -20.59 1.71
N PHE A 341 26.06 -20.09 1.21
CA PHE A 341 24.83 -19.98 2.00
C PHE A 341 23.59 -20.10 1.12
N THR A 342 22.46 -20.34 1.77
CA THR A 342 21.14 -20.42 1.15
C THR A 342 20.40 -19.08 1.25
N TYR A 343 19.92 -18.60 0.11
CA TYR A 343 19.09 -17.41 -0.01
C TYR A 343 17.67 -17.80 -0.41
N ARG A 344 16.70 -17.49 0.44
CA ARG A 344 15.28 -17.76 0.17
C ARG A 344 14.58 -16.55 -0.44
N LEU A 345 13.70 -16.80 -1.40
CA LEU A 345 12.81 -15.76 -1.95
C LEU A 345 11.40 -16.27 -2.22
N ASN A 346 10.48 -15.31 -2.33
CA ASN A 346 9.18 -15.53 -2.94
C ASN A 346 9.33 -15.73 -4.46
N ASN A 347 9.10 -16.94 -4.93
CA ASN A 347 9.18 -17.32 -6.34
C ASN A 347 7.96 -16.91 -7.16
N ASP A 348 6.99 -16.19 -6.60
CA ASP A 348 5.86 -15.61 -7.34
C ASP A 348 6.20 -14.21 -7.89
N SER A 349 7.31 -13.60 -7.42
CA SER A 349 7.69 -12.24 -7.80
C SER A 349 8.87 -12.20 -8.78
N ASP A 350 8.63 -11.68 -9.98
CA ASP A 350 9.69 -11.42 -10.99
C ASP A 350 10.79 -10.51 -10.44
N THR A 351 10.41 -9.41 -9.78
CA THR A 351 11.36 -8.49 -9.17
C THR A 351 12.22 -9.18 -8.11
N ALA A 352 11.65 -10.08 -7.30
CA ALA A 352 12.42 -10.83 -6.32
C ALA A 352 13.44 -11.78 -6.98
N ARG A 353 13.05 -12.45 -8.09
CA ARG A 353 13.96 -13.29 -8.89
C ARG A 353 15.10 -12.47 -9.50
N GLN A 354 14.79 -11.33 -10.11
CA GLN A 354 15.78 -10.42 -10.69
C GLN A 354 16.77 -9.90 -9.65
N MET A 355 16.26 -9.45 -8.48
CA MET A 355 17.09 -9.04 -7.34
C MET A 355 18.01 -10.17 -6.86
N ALA A 356 17.48 -11.39 -6.73
CA ALA A 356 18.27 -12.55 -6.33
C ALA A 356 19.42 -12.83 -7.32
N SER A 357 19.17 -12.75 -8.62
CA SER A 357 20.22 -12.92 -9.64
C SER A 357 21.31 -11.86 -9.54
N ILE A 358 20.94 -10.59 -9.32
CA ILE A 358 21.93 -9.50 -9.14
C ILE A 358 22.77 -9.72 -7.87
N PHE A 359 22.13 -10.07 -6.75
CA PHE A 359 22.84 -10.41 -5.52
C PHE A 359 23.79 -11.60 -5.72
N GLN A 360 23.34 -12.66 -6.40
CA GLN A 360 24.17 -13.82 -6.68
C GLN A 360 25.41 -13.45 -7.49
N GLN A 361 25.27 -12.57 -8.48
CA GLN A 361 26.39 -12.07 -9.29
C GLN A 361 27.36 -11.25 -8.45
N GLN A 362 26.89 -10.20 -7.76
CA GLN A 362 27.75 -9.30 -6.99
C GLN A 362 28.45 -10.02 -5.82
N LEU A 363 27.76 -10.91 -5.12
CA LEU A 363 28.34 -11.68 -4.02
C LEU A 363 29.41 -12.67 -4.50
N ARG A 364 29.29 -13.20 -5.73
CA ARG A 364 30.33 -14.06 -6.33
C ARG A 364 31.65 -13.32 -6.48
N GLU A 365 31.63 -12.03 -6.80
CA GLU A 365 32.85 -11.20 -6.97
C GLU A 365 33.66 -11.05 -5.67
N ILE A 366 33.02 -11.26 -4.52
CA ILE A 366 33.68 -11.22 -3.20
C ILE A 366 33.94 -12.62 -2.62
N GLY A 367 33.78 -13.68 -3.42
CA GLY A 367 34.06 -15.06 -2.99
C GLY A 367 32.91 -15.76 -2.25
N VAL A 368 31.68 -15.25 -2.40
CA VAL A 368 30.48 -15.82 -1.77
C VAL A 368 29.59 -16.51 -2.80
N THR A 369 29.29 -17.78 -2.57
CA THR A 369 28.36 -18.59 -3.37
C THR A 369 26.98 -18.55 -2.73
N MET A 370 26.03 -17.89 -3.39
CA MET A 370 24.64 -17.84 -2.96
C MET A 370 23.80 -18.90 -3.67
N VAL A 371 23.24 -19.85 -2.91
CA VAL A 371 22.32 -20.88 -3.41
C VAL A 371 20.89 -20.37 -3.28
N ILE A 372 20.24 -20.12 -4.42
CA ILE A 372 18.88 -19.59 -4.46
C ILE A 372 17.87 -20.71 -4.21
N GLN A 373 16.96 -20.49 -3.26
CA GLN A 373 15.82 -21.36 -2.97
C GLN A 373 14.52 -20.55 -3.09
N GLY A 374 13.76 -20.81 -4.14
CA GLY A 374 12.46 -20.19 -4.38
C GLY A 374 11.33 -21.08 -3.91
N ASN A 375 10.34 -20.50 -3.24
CA ASN A 375 9.05 -21.13 -2.91
C ASN A 375 7.91 -20.16 -3.23
N GLU A 376 6.71 -20.68 -3.45
CA GLU A 376 5.48 -19.89 -3.46
C GLU A 376 5.33 -19.09 -2.15
N PHE A 377 4.68 -17.92 -2.21
CA PHE A 377 4.69 -16.93 -1.12
C PHE A 377 4.27 -17.51 0.23
N ALA A 378 3.21 -18.34 0.27
CA ALA A 378 2.70 -18.92 1.51
C ALA A 378 3.74 -19.80 2.21
N THR A 379 4.40 -20.69 1.46
CA THR A 379 5.44 -21.58 1.98
C THR A 379 6.69 -20.80 2.37
N PHE A 380 7.13 -19.86 1.52
CA PHE A 380 8.24 -18.96 1.81
C PHE A 380 8.01 -18.19 3.13
N PHE A 381 6.84 -17.57 3.28
CA PHE A 381 6.54 -16.76 4.45
C PHE A 381 6.39 -17.61 5.72
N ALA A 382 5.80 -18.81 5.62
CA ALA A 382 5.74 -19.75 6.74
C ALA A 382 7.13 -20.16 7.23
N ASP A 383 8.09 -20.38 6.32
CA ASP A 383 9.48 -20.66 6.69
C ASP A 383 10.17 -19.46 7.34
N VAL A 384 9.93 -18.24 6.83
CA VAL A 384 10.41 -17.00 7.47
C VAL A 384 9.88 -16.88 8.90
N MET A 385 8.58 -17.09 9.12
CA MET A 385 7.96 -17.01 10.44
C MET A 385 8.47 -18.08 11.42
N LYS A 386 8.92 -19.23 10.93
CA LYS A 386 9.53 -20.31 11.74
C LYS A 386 11.04 -20.12 11.96
N GLY A 387 11.67 -19.15 11.32
CA GLY A 387 13.13 -18.98 11.36
C GLY A 387 13.91 -19.95 10.47
N ASN A 388 13.24 -20.64 9.53
CA ASN A 388 13.80 -21.67 8.65
C ASN A 388 14.56 -21.07 7.44
N PHE A 389 15.47 -20.14 7.68
CA PHE A 389 16.23 -19.46 6.64
C PHE A 389 17.63 -19.08 7.14
N GLN A 390 18.58 -18.89 6.22
CA GLN A 390 19.83 -18.19 6.54
C GLN A 390 19.73 -16.72 6.15
N VAL A 391 19.33 -16.47 4.90
CA VAL A 391 19.07 -15.12 4.36
C VAL A 391 17.82 -15.14 3.51
N TYR A 392 17.05 -14.06 3.54
CA TYR A 392 15.98 -13.79 2.58
C TYR A 392 15.93 -12.31 2.22
N SER A 393 15.17 -11.95 1.19
CA SER A 393 14.76 -10.56 0.97
C SER A 393 13.24 -10.42 0.95
N LEU A 394 12.76 -9.30 1.44
CA LEU A 394 11.35 -8.92 1.35
C LEU A 394 11.22 -7.41 1.14
N ARG A 395 10.02 -7.03 0.74
CA ARG A 395 9.57 -5.64 0.69
C ARG A 395 8.55 -5.43 1.80
N TRP A 396 8.80 -4.48 2.69
CA TRP A 396 7.80 -3.98 3.61
C TRP A 396 6.98 -2.90 2.91
N LEU A 397 5.67 -3.09 2.83
CA LEU A 397 4.75 -2.09 2.29
C LEU A 397 4.35 -1.12 3.40
N GLY A 398 4.40 0.18 3.11
CA GLY A 398 3.94 1.18 4.08
C GLY A 398 4.78 1.23 5.37
N ALA A 399 6.11 1.14 5.28
CA ALA A 399 6.98 1.52 6.39
C ALA A 399 6.83 3.03 6.60
N ASN A 400 5.79 3.46 7.31
CA ASN A 400 5.50 4.84 7.62
C ASN A 400 5.09 5.01 9.06
#